data_AF-A0A0J9XCC6-F1
#
_entry.id   AF-A0A0J9XCC6-F1
#
_cell.length_a   1.000
_cell.length_b   1.000
_cell.length_c   1.000
_cell.angle_alpha   90.00
_cell.angle_beta   90.00
_cell.angle_gamma   90.00
#
_symmetry.space_group_name_H-M   'P 1'
#
loop_
_entity.id
_entity.type
_entity.pdbx_description
1 polymer ?
#
loop_
_entity_poly.entity_id
_entity_poly.type
_entity_poly.pdbx_seq_one_letter_code
_entity_poly.pdbx_strand_id
1 'polypeptide(L)'
;MPTYSNEAKNDSSREAKLAEYEKVKKNLKELIAKKRAMDKSLNTLEEQLYKLEGAYLEDTPSGNVVRGFENYVKGSQTKKRIGLSEQDRVFSMSSAVFLKAKMKEEDEKNQ
;
A
#
# COMPACT_ATOMS: atom_id res chain seq x y z
N MET A 1 64.76 14.66 -23.02
CA MET A 1 63.62 15.50 -22.59
C MET A 1 62.39 14.60 -22.47
N PRO A 2 61.79 14.41 -21.28
CA PRO A 2 60.70 13.45 -21.10
C PRO A 2 59.35 14.05 -21.51
N THR A 3 58.52 13.28 -22.22
CA THR A 3 57.16 13.63 -22.66
C THR A 3 56.14 12.72 -21.99
N TYR A 4 55.51 13.12 -20.88
CA TYR A 4 54.36 12.38 -20.30
C TYR A 4 53.49 13.31 -19.44
N SER A 5 52.45 13.91 -20.03
CA SER A 5 51.53 14.80 -19.27
C SER A 5 50.05 14.68 -19.68
N ASN A 6 49.62 13.59 -20.34
CA ASN A 6 48.25 13.48 -20.84
C ASN A 6 47.44 12.28 -20.32
N GLU A 7 48.07 11.29 -19.66
CA GLU A 7 47.39 10.07 -19.20
C GLU A 7 46.73 10.25 -17.82
N ALA A 8 47.37 10.97 -16.89
CA ALA A 8 46.88 11.14 -15.51
C ALA A 8 45.53 11.88 -15.38
N LYS A 9 45.18 12.75 -16.35
CA LYS A 9 43.90 13.49 -16.33
C LYS A 9 42.71 12.64 -16.77
N ASN A 10 42.94 11.60 -17.57
CA ASN A 10 41.88 10.73 -18.07
C ASN A 10 41.49 9.66 -17.04
N ASP A 11 42.45 9.21 -16.23
CA ASP A 11 42.22 8.23 -15.16
C ASP A 11 41.39 8.82 -14.02
N SER A 12 41.68 10.06 -13.60
CA SER A 12 40.91 10.75 -12.56
C SER A 12 39.43 10.95 -12.94
N SER A 13 39.16 11.25 -14.21
CA SER A 13 37.80 11.37 -14.77
C SER A 13 37.06 10.02 -14.79
N ARG A 14 37.77 8.93 -15.10
CA ARG A 14 37.22 7.58 -15.14
C ARG A 14 36.94 7.05 -13.73
N GLU A 15 37.84 7.30 -12.78
CA GLU A 15 37.67 6.93 -11.37
C GLU A 15 36.49 7.68 -10.73
N ALA A 16 36.33 8.97 -11.01
CA ALA A 16 35.18 9.76 -10.58
C ALA A 16 33.86 9.20 -11.13
N LYS A 17 33.81 8.83 -12.42
CA LYS A 17 32.62 8.20 -13.03
C LYS A 17 32.30 6.82 -12.45
N LEU A 18 33.32 6.01 -12.15
CA LEU A 18 33.15 4.71 -11.51
C LEU A 18 32.61 4.85 -10.08
N ALA A 19 33.12 5.82 -9.31
CA ALA A 19 32.63 6.12 -7.98
C ALA A 19 31.17 6.61 -7.99
N GLU A 20 30.82 7.47 -8.95
CA GLU A 20 29.43 7.91 -9.14
C GLU A 20 28.51 6.74 -9.52
N TYR A 21 28.94 5.86 -10.44
CA TYR A 21 28.19 4.67 -10.82
C TYR A 21 27.94 3.75 -9.62
N GLU A 22 28.95 3.45 -8.81
CA GLU A 22 28.79 2.61 -7.62
C GLU A 22 27.89 3.27 -6.56
N LYS A 23 27.95 4.60 -6.41
CA LYS A 23 27.01 5.35 -5.56
C LYS A 23 25.57 5.21 -6.06
N VAL A 24 25.31 5.43 -7.35
CA VAL A 24 23.97 5.30 -7.95
C VAL A 24 23.45 3.87 -7.83
N LYS A 25 24.30 2.88 -8.07
CA LYS A 25 23.98 1.45 -7.92
C LYS A 25 23.63 1.08 -6.47
N LYS A 26 24.35 1.61 -5.49
CA LYS A 26 24.03 1.45 -4.07
C LYS A 26 22.69 2.09 -3.73
N ASN A 27 22.47 3.34 -4.14
CA ASN A 27 21.20 4.04 -3.93
C ASN A 27 20.03 3.29 -4.55
N LEU A 28 20.19 2.74 -5.77
CA LEU A 28 19.16 1.95 -6.42
C LEU A 28 18.79 0.70 -5.60
N LYS A 29 19.79 -0.03 -5.08
CA LYS A 29 19.55 -1.19 -4.22
C LYS A 29 18.78 -0.81 -2.95
N GLU A 30 19.16 0.29 -2.32
CA GLU A 30 18.47 0.82 -1.13
C GLU A 30 17.03 1.22 -1.44
N LEU A 31 16.79 1.90 -2.57
CA LEU A 31 15.44 2.28 -3.00
C LEU A 31 14.56 1.06 -3.30
N ILE A 32 15.11 0.01 -3.93
CA ILE A 32 14.38 -1.24 -4.17
C ILE A 32 14.03 -1.92 -2.84
N ALA A 33 14.96 -1.98 -1.90
CA ALA A 33 14.72 -2.55 -0.57
C ALA A 33 13.64 -1.75 0.18
N LYS A 34 13.72 -0.41 0.14
CA LYS A 34 12.73 0.49 0.73
C LYS A 34 11.36 0.31 0.10
N LYS A 35 11.26 0.21 -1.23
CA LYS A 35 10.01 -0.07 -1.93
C LYS A 35 9.39 -1.38 -1.42
N ARG A 36 10.16 -2.47 -1.38
CA ARG A 36 9.68 -3.76 -0.88
C ARG A 36 9.19 -3.70 0.57
N ALA A 37 9.87 -2.95 1.42
CA ALA A 37 9.45 -2.75 2.81
C ALA A 37 8.13 -1.97 2.90
N MET A 38 7.97 -0.91 2.10
CA MET A 38 6.73 -0.14 2.03
C MET A 38 5.57 -0.98 1.49
N ASP A 39 5.79 -1.75 0.42
CA ASP A 39 4.77 -2.65 -0.15
C ASP A 39 4.30 -3.68 0.90
N LYS A 40 5.23 -4.26 1.67
CA LYS A 40 4.89 -5.17 2.77
C LYS A 40 4.08 -4.48 3.87
N SER A 41 4.51 -3.29 4.29
CA SER A 41 3.81 -2.51 5.30
C SER A 41 2.40 -2.13 4.86
N LEU A 42 2.23 -1.77 3.58
CA LEU A 42 0.93 -1.45 3.00
C LEU A 42 0.02 -2.67 3.07
N ASN A 43 0.47 -3.84 2.63
CA ASN A 43 -0.33 -5.07 2.70
C ASN A 43 -0.77 -5.40 4.14
N THR A 44 0.14 -5.28 5.11
CA THR A 44 -0.21 -5.49 6.53
C THR A 44 -1.27 -4.50 7.02
N LEU A 45 -1.16 -3.22 6.63
CA LEU A 45 -2.13 -2.20 7.02
C LEU A 45 -3.51 -2.45 6.39
N GLU A 46 -3.56 -2.84 5.13
CA GLU A 46 -4.81 -3.19 4.43
C GLU A 46 -5.51 -4.37 5.09
N GLU A 47 -4.75 -5.42 5.46
CA GLU A 47 -5.30 -6.56 6.22
C GLU A 47 -5.87 -6.15 7.58
N GLN A 48 -5.17 -5.26 8.30
CA GLN A 48 -5.63 -4.73 9.58
C GLN A 48 -6.89 -3.89 9.41
N LEU A 49 -6.91 -3.01 8.42
CA LEU A 49 -8.03 -2.15 8.10
C LEU A 49 -9.28 -2.98 7.78
N TYR A 50 -9.16 -4.01 6.94
CA TYR A 50 -10.26 -4.92 6.61
C TYR A 50 -10.85 -5.63 7.85
N LYS A 51 -9.98 -6.11 8.76
CA LYS A 51 -10.40 -6.78 10.00
C LYS A 51 -11.10 -5.81 10.95
N LEU A 52 -10.50 -4.65 11.19
CA LEU A 52 -11.05 -3.63 12.08
C LEU A 52 -12.37 -3.09 11.55
N GLU A 53 -12.49 -2.86 10.25
CA GLU A 53 -13.73 -2.42 9.61
C GLU A 53 -14.84 -3.45 9.76
N GLY A 54 -14.52 -4.74 9.60
CA GLY A 54 -15.48 -5.83 9.85
C GLY A 54 -15.99 -5.83 11.28
N ALA A 55 -15.07 -5.82 12.26
CA ALA A 55 -15.43 -5.77 13.67
C ALA A 55 -16.26 -4.53 14.03
N TYR A 56 -15.88 -3.35 13.51
CA TYR A 56 -16.63 -2.12 13.76
C TYR A 56 -18.06 -2.19 13.23
N LEU A 57 -18.27 -2.68 12.00
CA LEU A 57 -19.61 -2.79 11.43
C LEU A 57 -20.46 -3.86 12.14
N GLU A 58 -19.85 -4.94 12.64
CA GLU A 58 -20.50 -5.97 13.45
C GLU A 58 -20.98 -5.44 14.80
N ASP A 59 -20.13 -4.67 15.48
CA ASP A 59 -20.39 -4.13 16.82
C ASP A 59 -21.34 -2.91 16.79
N THR A 60 -21.54 -2.29 15.63
CA THR A 60 -22.35 -1.06 15.48
C THR A 60 -23.60 -1.23 14.58
N PRO A 61 -24.49 -2.20 14.83
CA PRO A 61 -25.63 -2.48 13.94
C PRO A 61 -26.71 -1.39 13.95
N SER A 62 -26.82 -0.63 15.05
CA SER A 62 -27.87 0.38 15.24
C SER A 62 -27.44 1.79 14.86
N GLY A 63 -26.21 1.99 14.40
CA GLY A 63 -25.77 3.29 13.89
C GLY A 63 -24.26 3.39 13.81
N ASN A 64 -23.76 3.83 12.65
CA ASN A 64 -22.33 3.96 12.39
C ASN A 64 -22.07 4.96 11.27
N VAL A 65 -20.78 5.24 11.01
CA VAL A 65 -20.36 6.23 10.00
C VAL A 65 -20.81 5.86 8.58
N VAL A 66 -21.01 4.58 8.28
CA VAL A 66 -21.40 4.12 6.94
C VAL A 66 -22.90 4.26 6.69
N ARG A 67 -23.73 3.89 7.68
CA ARG A 67 -25.19 3.82 7.54
C ARG A 67 -25.93 4.98 8.23
N GLY A 68 -25.21 5.83 8.94
CA GLY A 68 -25.75 6.93 9.74
C GLY A 68 -26.20 6.50 11.15
N PHE A 69 -26.53 7.49 11.99
CA PHE A 69 -26.87 7.30 13.41
C PHE A 69 -28.37 7.47 13.72
N GLU A 70 -29.24 7.55 12.70
CA GLU A 70 -30.67 7.80 12.94
C GLU A 70 -31.34 6.72 13.78
N ASN A 71 -30.98 5.44 13.57
CA ASN A 71 -31.54 4.31 14.31
C ASN A 71 -31.06 4.28 15.77
N TYR A 72 -29.87 4.83 16.04
CA TYR A 72 -29.32 4.97 17.38
C TYR A 72 -30.12 6.00 18.19
N VAL A 73 -30.43 7.16 17.59
CA VAL A 73 -31.15 8.25 18.25
C VAL A 73 -32.63 7.92 18.46
N LYS A 74 -33.28 7.26 17.48
CA LYS A 74 -34.72 6.98 17.53
C LYS A 74 -35.07 5.79 18.44
N GLY A 75 -34.09 5.10 19.04
CA GLY A 75 -34.30 3.90 19.85
C GLY A 75 -35.00 2.77 19.09
N SER A 76 -35.06 2.88 17.76
CA SER A 76 -35.76 1.93 16.89
C SER A 76 -34.88 0.70 16.78
N GLN A 77 -35.18 -0.30 17.60
CA GLN A 77 -34.67 -1.65 17.47
C GLN A 77 -35.23 -2.22 16.16
N THR A 78 -34.70 -1.79 15.01
CA THR A 78 -34.91 -2.50 13.75
C THR A 78 -34.20 -3.83 13.90
N LYS A 79 -34.93 -4.82 14.43
CA LYS A 79 -34.51 -6.20 14.71
C LYS A 79 -34.00 -6.97 13.47
N LYS A 80 -33.95 -6.34 12.30
CA LYS A 80 -33.32 -6.90 11.12
C LYS A 80 -31.85 -6.50 11.17
N ARG A 81 -30.99 -7.41 11.62
CA ARG A 81 -29.56 -7.38 11.30
C ARG A 81 -29.46 -7.24 9.78
N ILE A 82 -29.27 -6.01 9.29
CA ILE A 82 -28.95 -5.77 7.89
C ILE A 82 -27.57 -6.39 7.73
N GLY A 83 -27.51 -7.50 6.99
CA GLY A 83 -26.28 -8.24 6.76
C GLY A 83 -25.16 -7.29 6.34
N LEU A 84 -23.95 -7.60 6.78
CA LEU A 84 -22.77 -6.86 6.36
C LEU A 84 -22.60 -7.07 4.87
N SER A 85 -22.80 -6.01 4.10
CA SER A 85 -22.49 -6.05 2.68
C SER A 85 -21.03 -5.71 2.49
N GLU A 86 -20.40 -6.29 1.48
CA GLU A 86 -19.03 -5.93 1.14
C GLU A 86 -18.91 -4.47 0.70
N GLN A 87 -19.98 -3.93 0.11
CA GLN A 87 -20.13 -2.53 -0.26
C GLN A 87 -20.12 -1.59 0.95
N ASP A 88 -20.45 -2.07 2.16
CA ASP A 88 -20.39 -1.25 3.38
C ASP A 88 -18.95 -1.04 3.88
N ARG A 89 -17.98 -1.78 3.32
CA ARG A 89 -16.55 -1.69 3.68
C ARG A 89 -15.87 -0.53 2.96
N VAL A 90 -16.38 0.68 3.16
CA VAL A 90 -15.97 1.91 2.46
C VAL A 90 -14.48 2.23 2.63
N PHE A 91 -13.86 1.86 3.76
CA PHE A 91 -12.44 2.07 3.97
C PHE A 91 -11.62 1.09 3.13
N SER A 92 -11.94 -0.21 3.16
CA SER A 92 -11.27 -1.21 2.31
C SER A 92 -11.48 -0.92 0.82
N MET A 93 -12.69 -0.50 0.43
CA MET A 93 -13.04 -0.12 -0.95
C MET A 93 -12.36 1.15 -1.43
N SER A 94 -11.83 1.99 -0.54
CA SER A 94 -11.09 3.20 -0.93
C SER A 94 -9.68 2.91 -1.44
N SER A 95 -9.15 1.70 -1.19
CA SER A 95 -7.79 1.34 -1.61
C SER A 95 -7.76 0.71 -3.00
N ALA A 96 -7.05 1.35 -3.91
CA ALA A 96 -6.82 0.81 -5.26
C ALA A 96 -6.02 -0.51 -5.23
N VAL A 97 -5.17 -0.72 -4.22
CA VAL A 97 -4.40 -1.96 -4.06
C VAL A 97 -5.32 -3.09 -3.62
N PHE A 98 -6.22 -2.80 -2.68
CA PHE A 98 -7.25 -3.76 -2.24
C PHE A 98 -8.18 -4.14 -3.39
N LEU A 99 -8.70 -3.16 -4.14
CA LEU A 99 -9.57 -3.41 -5.29
C LEU A 99 -8.86 -4.25 -6.36
N LYS A 100 -7.59 -3.95 -6.65
CA LYS A 100 -6.80 -4.73 -7.61
C LYS A 100 -6.63 -6.19 -7.16
N ALA A 101 -6.40 -6.42 -5.87
CA ALA A 101 -6.31 -7.77 -5.31
C ALA A 101 -7.65 -8.51 -5.44
N LYS A 102 -8.76 -7.83 -5.11
CA LYS A 102 -10.13 -8.35 -5.26
C LYS A 102 -10.48 -8.74 -6.70
N MET A 103 -10.23 -7.84 -7.66
CA MET A 103 -10.50 -8.11 -9.08
C MET A 103 -9.71 -9.33 -9.58
N LYS A 104 -8.44 -9.46 -9.15
CA LYS A 104 -7.62 -10.61 -9.52
C LYS A 104 -8.20 -11.93 -8.98
N GLU A 105 -8.69 -11.94 -7.74
CA GLU A 105 -9.35 -13.12 -7.17
C GLU A 105 -10.66 -13.48 -7.90
N GLU A 106 -11.40 -12.48 -8.39
CA GLU A 106 -12.62 -12.70 -9.17
C GLU A 106 -12.32 -13.29 -10.56
N ASP A 107 -11.28 -12.78 -11.23
CA ASP A 107 -10.82 -13.30 -12.51
C ASP A 107 -10.37 -14.77 -12.40
N GLU A 108 -9.70 -15.14 -11.30
CA GLU A 108 -9.25 -16.52 -11.03
C GLU A 108 -10.41 -17.48 -10.73
N LYS A 109 -11.55 -16.99 -10.21
CA LYS A 109 -12.74 -17.83 -9.93
C LYS A 109 -13.63 -18.07 -11.15
N ASN A 110 -13.50 -17.23 -12.17
CA ASN A 110 -14.31 -17.27 -13.39
C ASN A 110 -13.63 -18.05 -14.54
N GLN A 111 -12.47 -18.65 -14.29
CA GLN A 111 -11.79 -19.61 -15.17
C GLN A 111 -11.99 -21.05 -14.68
#